data_AF-A0A6J7M244-F1
#
_entry.id   AF-A0A6J7M244-F1
#
_cell.length_a   1.000
_cell.length_b   1.000
_cell.length_c   1.000
_cell.angle_alpha   90.00
_cell.angle_beta   90.00
_cell.angle_gamma   90.00
#
_symmetry.space_group_name_H-M   'P 1'
#
loop_
_entity.id
_entity.type
_entity.pdbx_description
1 polymer ?
#
loop_
_entity_poly.entity_id
_entity_poly.type
_entity_poly.pdbx_seq_one_letter_code
_entity_poly.pdbx_strand_id
1 'polypeptide(L)'
;MTQAVVRRPSVPLTAKDEAELALLRTSPTFRKALEHLAPTGPSAVEAVSEAVLLHSVLEAGLAAIRAMAEADGYAEIAVQYAGQAEQRRRMSRRRTPTWIDEP
;
A
#
# COMPACT_ATOMS: atom_id res chain seq x y z
N MET A 1 -8.24 37.43 -6.15
CA MET A 1 -8.82 36.82 -4.94
C MET A 1 -7.69 36.18 -4.15
N THR A 2 -7.36 36.70 -2.98
CA THR A 2 -6.32 36.15 -2.08
C THR A 2 -6.96 35.06 -1.23
N GLN A 3 -6.62 33.80 -1.49
CA GLN A 3 -7.07 32.66 -0.69
C GLN A 3 -6.43 32.74 0.70
N ALA A 4 -7.24 32.77 1.75
CA ALA A 4 -6.76 32.78 3.12
C ALA A 4 -6.03 31.46 3.44
N VAL A 5 -4.74 31.53 3.74
CA VAL A 5 -3.94 30.39 4.20
C VAL A 5 -4.32 30.11 5.65
N VAL A 6 -5.14 29.10 5.88
CA VAL A 6 -5.44 28.61 7.23
C VAL A 6 -4.23 27.82 7.73
N ARG A 7 -3.46 28.40 8.64
CA ARG A 7 -2.39 27.67 9.33
C ARG A 7 -3.03 26.62 10.24
N ARG A 8 -2.80 25.36 9.93
CA ARG A 8 -3.14 24.25 10.84
C ARG A 8 -2.03 24.14 11.88
N PRO A 9 -2.35 24.07 13.19
CA PRO A 9 -1.35 23.75 14.18
C PRO A 9 -0.74 22.39 13.84
N SER A 10 0.59 22.35 13.73
CA SER A 10 1.33 21.11 13.50
C SER A 10 1.17 20.21 14.71
N VAL A 11 0.75 18.96 14.50
CA VAL A 11 0.79 17.95 15.56
C VAL A 11 2.26 17.67 15.86
N PRO A 12 2.74 17.92 17.09
CA PRO A 12 4.12 17.63 17.44
C PRO A 12 4.35 16.12 17.48
N LEU A 13 5.59 15.69 17.19
CA LEU A 13 6.00 14.31 17.42
C LEU A 13 5.88 14.02 18.92
N THR A 14 5.36 12.84 19.25
CA THR A 14 5.33 12.35 20.62
C THR A 14 6.69 11.74 20.99
N ALA A 15 6.97 11.60 22.29
CA ALA A 15 8.18 10.92 22.75
C ALA A 15 8.28 9.46 22.23
N LYS A 16 7.14 8.83 21.96
CA LYS A 16 7.10 7.49 21.35
C LYS A 16 7.57 7.54 19.89
N ASP A 17 7.09 8.51 19.11
CA ASP A 17 7.48 8.68 17.71
C ASP A 17 8.98 8.93 17.59
N GLU A 18 9.53 9.77 18.48
CA GLU A 18 10.97 10.04 18.54
C GLU A 18 11.79 8.78 18.84
N ALA A 19 11.33 7.93 19.76
CA ALA A 19 11.98 6.67 20.08
C ALA A 19 11.95 5.68 18.90
N GLU A 20 10.83 5.61 18.18
CA GLU A 20 10.71 4.76 16.98
C GLU A 20 11.60 5.27 15.84
N LEU A 21 11.68 6.59 15.62
CA LEU A 21 12.60 7.18 14.65
C LEU A 21 14.07 6.94 15.04
N ALA A 22 14.41 6.96 16.32
CA ALA A 22 15.74 6.61 16.79
C ALA A 22 16.08 5.13 16.51
N LEU A 23 15.12 4.22 16.69
CA LEU A 23 15.28 2.81 16.32
C LEU A 23 15.51 2.64 14.81
N LEU A 24 14.73 3.34 13.98
CA LEU A 24 14.89 3.33 12.52
C LEU A 24 16.27 3.86 12.08
N ARG A 25 16.87 4.79 12.82
CA ARG A 25 18.23 5.29 12.51
C ARG A 25 19.33 4.33 12.97
N THR A 26 19.21 3.82 14.19
CA THR A 26 20.31 3.09 14.84
C THR A 26 20.29 1.60 14.50
N SER A 27 19.11 0.97 14.43
CA SER A 27 18.99 -0.46 14.24
C SER A 27 19.10 -0.86 12.76
N PRO A 28 20.07 -1.70 12.38
CA PRO A 28 20.22 -2.17 11.00
C PRO A 28 19.03 -3.04 10.55
N THR A 29 18.38 -3.74 11.48
CA THR A 29 17.20 -4.56 11.18
C THR A 29 16.00 -3.69 10.77
N PHE A 30 15.76 -2.60 11.50
CA PHE A 30 14.69 -1.66 11.19
C PHE A 30 14.96 -0.89 9.90
N ARG A 31 16.22 -0.51 9.63
CA ARG A 31 16.62 0.09 8.35
C ARG A 31 16.32 -0.82 7.17
N LYS A 32 16.73 -2.09 7.23
CA LYS A 32 16.44 -3.07 6.17
C LYS A 32 14.95 -3.26 5.95
N ALA A 33 14.16 -3.29 7.02
CA ALA A 33 12.71 -3.38 6.90
C ALA A 33 12.11 -2.15 6.21
N LEU A 34 12.58 -0.95 6.55
CA LEU A 34 12.15 0.29 5.90
C LEU A 34 12.54 0.33 4.42
N GLU A 35 13.78 -0.07 4.07
CA GLU A 35 14.23 -0.17 2.68
C GLU A 35 13.37 -1.13 1.85
N HIS A 36 12.92 -2.23 2.47
CA HIS A 36 12.04 -3.19 1.81
C HIS A 36 10.64 -2.61 1.52
N LEU A 37 10.11 -1.82 2.45
CA LEU A 37 8.76 -1.24 2.36
C LEU A 37 8.72 0.08 1.55
N ALA A 38 9.82 0.83 1.55
CA ALA A 38 10.00 2.07 0.81
C ALA A 38 11.28 2.00 -0.06
N PRO A 39 11.25 1.22 -1.17
CA PRO A 39 12.42 1.03 -2.04
C PRO A 39 12.85 2.30 -2.78
N THR A 40 11.98 3.30 -2.85
CA THR A 40 12.25 4.66 -3.37
C THR A 40 12.87 5.58 -2.31
N GLY A 41 12.87 5.16 -1.04
CA GLY A 41 13.47 5.88 0.06
C GLY A 41 15.00 5.99 -0.06
N PRO A 42 15.63 6.83 0.78
CA PRO A 42 17.07 6.93 0.79
C PRO A 42 17.67 5.57 1.16
N SER A 43 18.55 5.07 0.30
CA SER A 43 19.45 3.97 0.64
C SER A 43 20.19 4.31 1.94
N ALA A 44 20.44 3.32 2.81
CA ALA A 44 21.07 3.41 4.14
C ALA A 44 22.47 4.05 4.22
N VAL A 45 22.69 5.17 3.53
CA VAL A 45 23.84 6.04 3.64
C VAL A 45 23.66 6.85 4.92
N GLU A 46 24.65 6.71 5.80
CA GLU A 46 24.71 7.38 7.09
C GLU A 46 24.49 8.89 6.92
N ALA A 47 23.52 9.44 7.66
CA ALA A 47 23.04 10.83 7.65
C ALA A 47 21.87 11.18 6.69
N VAL A 48 20.80 10.39 6.72
CA VAL A 48 19.49 10.81 6.21
C VAL A 48 18.88 11.89 7.14
N SER A 49 18.38 12.98 6.57
CA SER A 49 17.68 14.02 7.34
C SER A 49 16.36 13.48 7.92
N GLU A 50 15.92 14.05 9.04
CA GLU A 50 14.65 13.64 9.66
C GLU A 50 13.45 13.75 8.73
N ALA A 51 13.39 14.81 7.92
CA ALA A 51 12.32 15.00 6.95
C ALA A 51 12.27 13.86 5.92
N VAL A 52 13.42 13.40 5.44
CA VAL A 52 13.49 12.30 4.47
C VAL A 52 13.11 10.98 5.15
N LEU A 53 13.56 10.73 6.39
CA LEU A 53 13.17 9.55 7.14
C LEU A 53 11.64 9.50 7.36
N LEU A 54 11.04 10.61 7.79
CA LEU A 54 9.59 10.73 7.95
C LEU A 54 8.85 10.51 6.64
N HIS A 55 9.38 11.04 5.54
CA HIS A 55 8.80 10.85 4.21
C HIS A 55 8.81 9.37 3.81
N SER A 56 9.90 8.64 4.03
CA SER A 56 9.97 7.21 3.73
C SER A 56 9.05 6.36 4.60
N VAL A 57 8.90 6.71 5.88
CA VAL A 57 7.92 6.07 6.78
C VAL A 57 6.50 6.30 6.27
N LEU A 58 6.19 7.52 5.82
CA LEU A 58 4.90 7.85 5.22
C LEU A 58 4.65 7.05 3.93
N GLU A 59 5.63 6.98 3.02
CA GLU A 59 5.52 6.20 1.79
C GLU A 59 5.28 4.71 2.07
N ALA A 60 6.06 4.13 2.98
CA ALA A 60 5.89 2.74 3.43
C ALA A 60 4.48 2.50 4.01
N GLY A 61 3.99 3.43 4.85
CA GLY A 61 2.64 3.36 5.42
C GLY A 61 1.54 3.42 4.36
N LEU A 62 1.66 4.33 3.39
CA LEU A 62 0.68 4.45 2.29
C LEU A 62 0.68 3.20 1.38
N ALA A 63 1.86 2.64 1.10
CA ALA A 63 1.98 1.41 0.35
C ALA A 63 1.33 0.23 1.10
N ALA A 64 1.57 0.12 2.40
CA ALA A 64 0.96 -0.91 3.25
C ALA A 64 -0.57 -0.81 3.29
N ILE A 65 -1.12 0.40 3.43
CA ILE A 65 -2.58 0.64 3.40
C ILE A 65 -3.16 0.20 2.05
N ARG A 66 -2.50 0.55 0.94
CA ARG A 66 -2.96 0.16 -0.40
C ARG A 66 -2.95 -1.35 -0.57
N ALA A 67 -1.86 -2.01 -0.17
CA ALA A 67 -1.75 -3.47 -0.27
C ALA A 67 -2.84 -4.19 0.55
N MET A 68 -3.16 -3.69 1.74
CA MET A 68 -4.23 -4.23 2.57
C MET A 68 -5.61 -4.04 1.91
N ALA A 69 -5.89 -2.85 1.39
CA ALA A 69 -7.14 -2.57 0.69
C ALA A 69 -7.30 -3.42 -0.58
N GLU A 70 -6.22 -3.63 -1.34
CA GLU A 70 -6.23 -4.51 -2.51
C GLU A 70 -6.50 -5.96 -2.12
N ALA A 71 -5.84 -6.47 -1.07
CA ALA A 71 -6.05 -7.82 -0.57
C ALA A 71 -7.52 -8.06 -0.15
N ASP A 72 -8.10 -7.12 0.59
CA ASP A 72 -9.51 -7.17 1.00
C ASP A 72 -10.45 -7.13 -0.21
N GLY A 73 -10.20 -6.23 -1.16
CA GLY A 73 -10.97 -6.13 -2.40
C GLY A 73 -10.92 -7.42 -3.23
N TYR A 74 -9.74 -8.04 -3.38
CA TYR A 74 -9.61 -9.32 -4.07
C TYR A 74 -10.31 -10.46 -3.32
N ALA A 75 -10.29 -10.47 -1.99
CA ALA A 75 -11.01 -11.45 -1.19
C ALA A 75 -12.53 -11.34 -1.42
N GLU A 76 -13.08 -10.11 -1.43
CA GLU A 76 -14.49 -9.87 -1.72
C GLU A 76 -14.87 -10.33 -3.14
N ILE A 77 -14.06 -10.00 -4.14
CA ILE A 77 -14.26 -10.45 -5.53
C ILE A 77 -14.26 -11.98 -5.60
N ALA A 78 -13.32 -12.65 -4.92
CA ALA A 78 -13.25 -14.10 -4.90
C ALA A 78 -14.52 -14.73 -4.31
N VAL A 79 -15.06 -14.17 -3.23
CA VAL A 79 -16.33 -14.60 -2.62
C VAL A 79 -17.50 -14.43 -3.62
N GLN A 80 -17.60 -13.28 -4.28
CA GLN A 80 -18.65 -13.04 -5.28
C GLN A 80 -18.52 -14.00 -6.47
N TYR A 81 -17.30 -14.23 -6.95
CA TYR A 81 -17.02 -15.18 -8.01
C TYR A 81 -17.46 -16.60 -7.63
N ALA A 82 -17.14 -17.04 -6.40
CA ALA A 82 -17.55 -18.35 -5.90
C ALA A 82 -19.09 -18.48 -5.84
N GLY A 83 -19.78 -17.47 -5.33
CA GLY A 83 -21.25 -17.44 -5.27
C GLY A 83 -21.93 -17.52 -6.64
N GLN A 84 -21.29 -16.99 -7.69
CA GLN A 84 -21.80 -17.04 -9.06
C GLN A 84 -21.29 -18.25 -9.87
N ALA A 85 -20.52 -19.16 -9.28
CA ALA A 85 -19.82 -20.22 -10.01
C ALA A 85 -20.78 -21.19 -10.74
N GLU A 86 -21.93 -21.53 -10.14
CA GLU A 86 -22.90 -22.43 -10.75
C GLU A 86 -23.66 -21.78 -11.91
N GLN A 87 -24.07 -20.52 -11.73
CA GLN A 87 -24.73 -19.75 -12.78
C GLN A 87 -23.80 -19.49 -13.98
N ARG A 88 -22.51 -19.19 -13.74
CA ARG A 88 -21.50 -19.07 -14.80
C ARG A 88 -21.26 -20.38 -15.54
N ARG A 89 -21.16 -21.50 -14.82
CA ARG A 89 -21.06 -22.85 -15.43
C ARG A 89 -22.27 -23.15 -16.31
N ARG A 90 -23.48 -22.81 -15.86
CA ARG A 90 -24.72 -23.00 -16.63
C ARG A 90 -24.77 -22.12 -17.88
N MET A 91 -24.34 -20.85 -17.79
CA MET A 91 -24.26 -19.91 -18.93
C MET A 91 -23.23 -20.36 -19.97
N SER A 92 -22.05 -20.81 -19.54
CA SER A 92 -20.98 -21.28 -20.43
C SER A 92 -21.42 -22.52 -21.23
N ARG A 93 -22.05 -23.49 -20.58
CA ARG A 93 -22.60 -24.70 -21.24
C ARG A 93 -23.66 -24.41 -22.30
N ARG A 94 -24.28 -23.23 -22.29
CA ARG A 94 -25.31 -22.83 -23.25
C ARG A 94 -24.75 -22.03 -24.43
N ARG A 95 -23.48 -21.65 -24.40
CA ARG A 95 -22.83 -20.97 -25.53
C ARG A 95 -22.31 -22.03 -26.49
N THR A 96 -22.80 -21.98 -27.73
CA THR A 96 -22.16 -22.69 -28.84
C THR A 96 -20.74 -22.14 -28.99
N PRO A 97 -19.69 -22.99 -28.97
CA PRO A 97 -18.32 -22.55 -29.20
C PRO A 97 -18.19 -21.85 -30.55
N THR A 98 -17.50 -20.72 -30.60
CA THR A 98 -17.34 -19.90 -31.81
C THR A 98 -16.56 -20.59 -32.93
N TRP A 99 -15.73 -21.59 -32.61
CA TRP A 99 -14.98 -22.37 -33.59
C TRP A 99 -15.87 -23.33 -34.41
N ILE A 100 -17.08 -23.65 -33.93
CA ILE A 100 -18.01 -24.52 -34.68
C ILE A 100 -18.42 -23.89 -36.02
N ASP A 101 -18.37 -22.55 -36.12
CA ASP A 101 -18.70 -21.79 -37.33
C ASP A 101 -17.44 -21.36 -38.13
N GLU A 102 -16.24 -21.85 -37.79
CA GLU A 102 -15.03 -21.62 -38.59
C GLU A 102 -15.00 -22.58 -39.80
N PRO A 103 -14.81 -22.06 -41.04
CA PRO A 103 -14.90 -22.84 -42.28
C PRO A 103 -13.72 -23.79 -42.54
#